data_AF-A0A8T3PJ25-F1
#
_entry.id   AF-A0A8T3PJ25-F1
#
_cell.length_a   1.000
_cell.length_b   1.000
_cell.length_c   1.000
_cell.angle_alpha   90.00
_cell.angle_beta   90.00
_cell.angle_gamma   90.00
#
_symmetry.space_group_name_H-M   'P 1'
#
loop_
_entity.id
_entity.type
_entity.pdbx_description
1 polymer ?
#
loop_
_entity_poly.entity_id
_entity_poly.type
_entity_poly.pdbx_seq_one_letter_code
_entity_poly.pdbx_strand_id
1 'polypeptide(L)'
;MSDPFHEPKVALETLQREVTAVNSLGAAVVPGALTACEQTVGVLYEAATGQPFPYQSFTRHKPGAWLTSFAVNHFYTVVTQRFLAALDGYSLDKVRFPNEAAFRQYTNAPPERAKEIVAGVERFVAESETLLNSALFLSQLKTGAR
;
A
#
# COMPACT_ATOMS: atom_id res chain seq x y z
N MET A 1 2.30 -18.17 17.37
CA MET A 1 1.70 -17.74 16.09
C MET A 1 2.73 -16.92 15.36
N SER A 2 2.98 -17.19 14.08
CA SER A 2 3.81 -16.32 13.24
C SER A 2 3.11 -14.97 13.08
N ASP A 3 3.85 -13.86 13.12
CA ASP A 3 3.33 -12.51 12.91
C ASP A 3 2.66 -12.41 11.51
N PRO A 4 1.34 -12.17 11.40
CA PRO A 4 0.67 -12.09 10.11
C PRO A 4 1.15 -10.93 9.24
N PHE A 5 1.77 -9.92 9.84
CA PHE A 5 2.37 -8.77 9.14
C PHE A 5 3.87 -8.95 8.85
N HIS A 6 4.44 -10.15 9.02
CA HIS A 6 5.85 -10.39 8.73
C HIS A 6 6.23 -9.98 7.31
N GLU A 7 5.50 -10.43 6.29
CA GLU A 7 5.78 -10.09 4.89
C GLU A 7 5.62 -8.58 4.60
N PRO A 8 4.52 -7.90 5.00
CA PRO A 8 4.43 -6.44 4.91
C PRO A 8 5.59 -5.70 5.58
N LYS A 9 6.04 -6.14 6.75
CA LYS A 9 7.18 -5.54 7.47
C LYS A 9 8.49 -5.74 6.73
N VAL A 10 8.75 -6.94 6.20
CA VAL A 10 9.95 -7.22 5.38
C VAL A 10 9.96 -6.37 4.10
N ALA A 11 8.81 -6.18 3.46
CA ALA A 11 8.68 -5.30 2.30
C ALA A 11 8.96 -3.83 2.67
N LEU A 12 8.45 -3.35 3.81
CA LEU A 12 8.74 -2.02 4.34
C LEU A 12 10.24 -1.85 4.67
N GLU A 13 10.86 -2.84 5.33
CA GLU A 13 12.29 -2.81 5.64
C GLU A 13 13.15 -2.75 4.37
N THR A 14 12.78 -3.53 3.35
CA THR A 14 13.45 -3.49 2.04
C THR A 14 13.33 -2.10 1.42
N LEU A 15 12.12 -1.53 1.41
CA LEU A 15 11.87 -0.18 0.91
C LEU A 15 12.71 0.88 1.65
N GLN A 16 12.79 0.81 2.98
CA GLN A 16 13.59 1.73 3.80
C GLN A 16 15.09 1.65 3.44
N ARG A 17 15.62 0.44 3.23
CA ARG A 17 17.01 0.23 2.82
C ARG A 17 17.27 0.81 1.44
N GLU A 18 16.36 0.61 0.49
CA GLU A 18 16.48 1.14 -0.87
C GLU A 18 16.44 2.67 -0.90
N VAL A 19 15.53 3.30 -0.16
CA VAL A 19 15.49 4.78 -0.04
C VAL A 19 16.79 5.31 0.55
N THR A 20 17.34 4.65 1.56
CA THR A 20 18.62 5.03 2.17
C THR A 20 19.79 4.91 1.18
N ALA A 21 19.80 3.85 0.35
CA ALA A 21 20.87 3.58 -0.60
C ALA A 21 20.82 4.48 -1.86
N VAL A 22 19.61 4.80 -2.35
CA VAL A 22 19.40 5.52 -3.62
C VAL A 22 19.15 7.02 -3.39
N ASN A 23 18.72 7.42 -2.20
CA ASN A 23 18.42 8.80 -1.77
C ASN A 23 17.58 9.60 -2.78
N SER A 24 16.72 8.92 -3.54
CA SER A 24 15.78 9.52 -4.46
C SER A 24 14.53 8.64 -4.55
N LEU A 25 13.47 9.20 -5.12
CA LEU A 25 12.37 8.41 -5.65
C LEU A 25 12.91 7.67 -6.88
N GLY A 26 13.61 6.56 -6.64
CA GLY A 26 14.14 5.70 -7.69
C GLY A 26 13.05 4.77 -8.21
N ALA A 27 13.35 4.08 -9.32
CA ALA A 27 12.46 3.07 -9.91
C ALA A 27 12.00 1.96 -8.94
N ALA A 28 12.66 1.80 -7.79
CA ALA A 28 12.35 0.78 -6.78
C ALA A 28 11.40 1.26 -5.65
N VAL A 29 11.33 2.57 -5.37
CA VAL A 29 10.61 3.10 -4.19
C VAL A 29 9.08 2.95 -4.33
N VAL A 30 8.52 3.35 -5.46
CA VAL A 30 7.07 3.23 -5.70
C VAL A 30 6.64 1.77 -5.82
N PRO A 31 7.34 0.90 -6.58
CA PRO A 31 7.02 -0.52 -6.61
C PRO A 31 7.13 -1.21 -5.25
N GLY A 32 8.15 -0.87 -4.45
CA GLY A 32 8.30 -1.38 -3.08
C GLY A 32 7.16 -0.94 -2.16
N ALA A 33 6.77 0.33 -2.22
CA ALA A 33 5.63 0.86 -1.47
C ALA A 33 4.31 0.21 -1.86
N LEU A 34 4.05 0.05 -3.16
CA LEU A 34 2.88 -0.66 -3.68
C LEU A 34 2.87 -2.10 -3.15
N THR A 35 3.98 -2.82 -3.28
CA THR A 35 4.10 -4.21 -2.81
C THR A 35 3.76 -4.34 -1.33
N ALA A 36 4.34 -3.49 -0.47
CA ALA A 36 4.07 -3.51 0.97
C ALA A 36 2.59 -3.22 1.29
N CYS A 37 1.99 -2.25 0.60
CA CYS A 37 0.58 -1.92 0.79
C CYS A 37 -0.36 -3.03 0.26
N GLU A 38 -0.05 -3.64 -0.88
CA GLU A 38 -0.82 -4.76 -1.45
C GLU A 38 -0.80 -5.98 -0.54
N GLN A 39 0.40 -6.35 -0.04
CA GLN A 39 0.54 -7.44 0.93
C GLN A 39 -0.24 -7.17 2.21
N THR A 40 -0.22 -5.92 2.69
CA THR A 40 -1.01 -5.51 3.86
C THR A 40 -2.51 -5.72 3.63
N VAL A 41 -3.05 -5.28 2.48
CA VAL A 41 -4.47 -5.51 2.15
C VAL A 41 -4.76 -7.02 2.03
N GLY A 42 -3.81 -7.79 1.48
CA GLY A 42 -3.93 -9.24 1.38
C GLY A 42 -4.05 -9.92 2.74
N VAL A 43 -3.24 -9.53 3.72
CA VAL A 43 -3.30 -10.03 5.10
C VAL A 43 -4.66 -9.72 5.74
N LEU A 44 -5.15 -8.49 5.60
CA LEU A 44 -6.46 -8.09 6.15
C LEU A 44 -7.60 -8.88 5.51
N TYR A 45 -7.54 -9.09 4.20
CA TYR A 45 -8.52 -9.86 3.46
C TYR A 45 -8.55 -11.32 3.90
N GLU A 46 -7.38 -11.95 4.02
CA GLU A 46 -7.26 -13.34 4.47
C GLU A 46 -7.76 -13.49 5.91
N ALA A 47 -7.42 -12.56 6.79
CA ALA A 47 -7.92 -12.57 8.16
C ALA A 47 -9.45 -12.44 8.25
N ALA A 48 -10.06 -11.61 7.40
CA ALA A 48 -11.51 -11.40 7.41
C ALA A 48 -12.30 -12.54 6.74
N THR A 49 -11.76 -13.10 5.66
CA THR A 49 -12.49 -14.04 4.78
C THR A 49 -12.07 -15.49 4.96
N GLY A 50 -10.86 -15.75 5.47
CA GLY A 50 -10.23 -17.06 5.49
C GLY A 50 -9.77 -17.55 4.11
N GLN A 51 -9.62 -16.64 3.13
CA GLN A 51 -9.25 -16.94 1.75
C GLN A 51 -8.10 -16.05 1.28
N PRO A 52 -7.23 -16.54 0.37
CA PRO A 52 -6.18 -15.70 -0.21
C PRO A 52 -6.77 -14.55 -1.01
N PHE A 53 -6.04 -13.43 -1.08
CA PHE A 53 -6.48 -12.26 -1.83
C PHE A 53 -6.61 -12.57 -3.34
N PRO A 54 -7.76 -12.30 -3.97
CA PRO A 54 -8.00 -12.66 -5.37
C PRO A 54 -7.47 -11.58 -6.32
N TYR A 55 -6.14 -11.42 -6.41
CA TYR A 55 -5.46 -10.38 -7.21
C TYR A 55 -5.95 -10.24 -8.66
N GLN A 56 -6.46 -11.31 -9.26
CA GLN A 56 -6.97 -11.33 -10.64
C GLN A 56 -8.29 -10.56 -10.81
N SER A 57 -9.06 -10.39 -9.75
CA SER A 57 -10.39 -9.76 -9.77
C SER A 57 -10.34 -8.25 -9.56
N PHE A 58 -9.16 -7.70 -9.23
CA PHE A 58 -9.00 -6.29 -8.87
C PHE A 58 -8.07 -5.57 -9.84
N THR A 59 -8.24 -4.24 -9.93
CA THR A 59 -7.33 -3.41 -10.71
C THR A 59 -5.92 -3.52 -10.13
N ARG A 60 -4.94 -3.86 -10.96
CA ARG A 60 -3.55 -4.07 -10.49
C ARG A 60 -2.98 -2.82 -9.84
N HIS A 61 -2.21 -3.02 -8.77
CA HIS A 61 -1.42 -1.98 -8.12
C HIS A 61 -2.21 -0.77 -7.62
N LYS A 62 -3.39 -1.04 -7.03
CA LYS A 62 -4.26 0.00 -6.46
C LYS A 62 -4.83 -0.38 -5.09
N PRO A 63 -3.97 -0.54 -4.05
CA PRO A 63 -4.42 -0.94 -2.72
C PRO A 63 -5.47 0.00 -2.10
N GLY A 64 -5.44 1.30 -2.38
CA GLY A 64 -6.46 2.24 -1.90
C GLY A 64 -7.84 2.01 -2.52
N ALA A 65 -7.87 1.70 -3.82
CA ALA A 65 -9.07 1.37 -4.56
C ALA A 65 -9.67 0.05 -4.09
N TRP A 66 -8.83 -0.93 -3.72
CA TRP A 66 -9.29 -2.18 -3.13
C TRP A 66 -10.00 -1.93 -1.79
N LEU A 67 -9.38 -1.18 -0.88
CA LEU A 67 -10.02 -0.81 0.40
C LEU A 67 -11.31 0.00 0.22
N THR A 68 -11.38 0.81 -0.83
CA THR A 68 -12.60 1.54 -1.19
C THR A 68 -13.69 0.60 -1.69
N SER A 69 -13.35 -0.40 -2.51
CA SER A 69 -14.31 -1.41 -2.99
C SER A 69 -14.87 -2.29 -1.87
N PHE A 70 -14.06 -2.56 -0.83
CA PHE A 70 -14.53 -3.25 0.38
C PHE A 70 -15.31 -2.32 1.34
N ALA A 71 -15.47 -1.04 0.99
CA ALA A 71 -16.08 -0.01 1.83
C ALA A 71 -15.42 0.16 3.22
N VAL A 72 -14.12 -0.13 3.36
CA VAL A 72 -13.40 -0.03 4.65
C VAL A 72 -12.39 1.12 4.72
N ASN A 73 -12.21 1.88 3.64
CA ASN A 73 -11.25 2.99 3.59
C ASN A 73 -11.50 4.04 4.70
N HIS A 74 -12.75 4.22 5.12
CA HIS A 74 -13.14 5.19 6.15
C HIS A 74 -12.67 4.83 7.57
N PHE A 75 -12.19 3.60 7.82
CA PHE A 75 -11.58 3.21 9.10
C PHE A 75 -10.17 3.75 9.28
N TYR A 76 -9.51 4.12 8.19
CA TYR A 76 -8.17 4.70 8.22
C TYR A 76 -8.20 6.19 8.50
N THR A 77 -7.12 6.74 9.04
CA THR A 77 -7.00 8.19 9.23
C THR A 77 -7.06 8.92 7.89
N VAL A 78 -7.52 10.18 7.89
CA VAL A 78 -7.59 11.01 6.67
C VAL A 78 -6.22 11.11 5.98
N VAL A 79 -5.13 11.08 6.76
CA VAL A 79 -3.78 11.15 6.20
C VAL A 79 -3.43 9.86 5.45
N THR A 80 -3.77 8.70 6.02
CA THR A 80 -3.58 7.39 5.37
C THR A 80 -4.47 7.24 4.14
N GLN A 81 -5.73 7.69 4.19
CA GLN A 81 -6.62 7.72 3.03
C GLN A 81 -6.03 8.56 1.88
N ARG A 82 -5.51 9.76 2.18
CA ARG A 82 -4.86 10.63 1.18
C ARG A 82 -3.58 10.03 0.62
N PHE A 83 -2.78 9.38 1.47
CA PHE A 83 -1.58 8.68 1.05
C PHE A 83 -1.91 7.56 0.07
N LEU A 84 -2.87 6.68 0.40
CA LEU A 84 -3.28 5.58 -0.47
C LEU A 84 -3.86 6.07 -1.80
N ALA A 85 -4.67 7.14 -1.77
CA ALA A 85 -5.19 7.75 -2.99
C ALA A 85 -4.07 8.32 -3.89
N ALA A 86 -3.03 8.92 -3.28
CA ALA A 86 -1.86 9.37 -4.02
C ALA A 86 -1.07 8.17 -4.58
N LEU A 87 -0.89 7.12 -3.78
CA LEU A 87 -0.19 5.89 -4.16
C LEU A 87 -0.87 5.16 -5.32
N ASP A 88 -2.20 5.05 -5.32
CA ASP A 88 -2.98 4.49 -6.44
C ASP A 88 -2.88 5.32 -7.72
N GLY A 89 -2.68 6.63 -7.56
CA GLY A 89 -2.37 7.54 -8.66
C GLY A 89 -1.00 7.28 -9.27
N TYR A 90 -0.11 6.59 -8.55
CA TYR A 90 1.23 6.20 -8.96
C TYR A 90 1.20 4.85 -9.67
N SER A 91 0.52 4.76 -10.81
CA SER A 91 0.49 3.50 -11.56
C SER A 91 1.80 3.27 -12.32
N LEU A 92 2.35 2.05 -12.19
CA LEU A 92 3.43 1.52 -13.04
C LEU A 92 3.12 1.67 -14.55
N ASP A 93 1.83 1.70 -14.93
CA ASP A 93 1.38 1.92 -16.31
C ASP A 93 1.71 3.31 -16.86
N LYS A 94 1.83 4.35 -16.02
CA LYS A 94 2.22 5.72 -16.44
C LYS A 94 3.73 5.98 -16.37
N VAL A 95 4.48 5.06 -15.77
CA VAL A 95 5.95 5.10 -15.71
C VAL A 95 6.58 4.40 -16.93
N ARG A 96 5.78 3.85 -17.85
CA ARG A 96 6.26 3.20 -19.07
C ARG A 96 6.91 4.16 -20.07
N PHE A 97 6.65 5.47 -19.99
CA PHE A 97 7.17 6.44 -20.94
C PHE A 97 7.99 7.54 -20.24
N PRO A 98 9.29 7.69 -20.57
CA PRO A 98 10.18 8.67 -19.93
C PRO A 98 9.77 10.15 -20.11
N ASN A 99 8.79 10.41 -20.98
CA ASN A 99 8.29 11.75 -21.28
C ASN A 99 7.01 12.13 -20.53
N GLU A 100 6.38 11.23 -19.77
CA GLU A 100 5.23 11.61 -18.96
C GLU A 100 5.64 12.41 -17.72
N ALA A 101 4.85 13.44 -17.39
CA ALA A 101 5.04 14.23 -16.18
C ALA A 101 5.05 13.35 -14.92
N ALA A 102 4.29 12.25 -14.96
CA ALA A 102 4.28 11.23 -13.95
C ALA A 102 5.68 10.59 -13.82
N PHE A 103 6.27 10.05 -14.90
CA PHE A 103 7.65 9.51 -14.90
C PHE A 103 8.69 10.50 -14.37
N ARG A 104 8.63 11.78 -14.75
CA ARG A 104 9.57 12.81 -14.27
C ARG A 104 9.38 13.16 -12.79
N GLN A 105 8.12 13.18 -12.32
CA GLN A 105 7.82 13.28 -10.89
C GLN A 105 8.27 12.03 -10.13
N TYR A 106 8.32 10.85 -10.78
CA TYR A 106 8.71 9.59 -10.16
C TYR A 106 10.19 9.29 -10.14
N THR A 107 10.98 9.74 -11.12
CA THR A 107 12.40 9.38 -11.26
C THR A 107 13.36 10.49 -10.84
N ASN A 108 12.85 11.72 -10.66
CA ASN A 108 13.60 12.90 -10.23
C ASN A 108 12.96 13.62 -9.02
N ALA A 109 12.09 12.96 -8.27
CA ALA A 109 11.49 13.59 -7.09
C ALA A 109 12.55 13.86 -6.01
N PRO A 110 12.42 14.98 -5.26
CA PRO A 110 13.35 15.31 -4.19
C PRO A 110 13.34 14.21 -3.11
N PRO A 111 14.47 13.99 -2.42
CA PRO A 111 14.62 12.95 -1.39
C PRO A 111 13.52 12.96 -0.32
N GLU A 112 12.98 14.14 0.00
CA GLU A 112 11.88 14.31 0.96
C GLU A 112 10.61 13.54 0.55
N ARG A 113 10.34 13.44 -0.75
CA ARG A 113 9.16 12.71 -1.24
C ARG A 113 9.30 11.19 -1.05
N ALA A 114 10.51 10.66 -1.13
CA ALA A 114 10.76 9.24 -0.84
C ALA A 114 10.53 8.93 0.65
N LYS A 115 10.97 9.82 1.54
CA LYS A 115 10.70 9.72 2.99
C LYS A 115 9.20 9.80 3.30
N GLU A 116 8.47 10.70 2.63
CA GLU A 116 7.01 10.80 2.77
C GLU A 116 6.30 9.50 2.39
N ILE A 117 6.74 8.82 1.31
CA ILE A 117 6.17 7.53 0.90
C ILE A 117 6.44 6.46 1.95
N VAL A 118 7.68 6.35 2.43
CA VAL A 118 8.04 5.38 3.49
C VAL A 118 7.20 5.61 4.75
N ALA A 119 7.09 6.85 5.21
CA ALA A 119 6.28 7.20 6.37
C ALA A 119 4.78 6.91 6.15
N GLY A 120 4.30 7.06 4.91
CA GLY A 120 2.94 6.68 4.52
C GLY A 120 2.71 5.16 4.60
N VAL A 121 3.64 4.35 4.09
CA VAL A 121 3.59 2.89 4.17
C VAL A 121 3.64 2.43 5.63
N GLU A 122 4.59 2.94 6.41
CA GLU A 122 4.75 2.62 7.83
C GLU A 122 3.45 2.88 8.61
N ARG A 123 2.85 4.06 8.41
CA ARG A 123 1.56 4.40 9.04
C ARG A 123 0.45 3.45 8.61
N PHE A 124 0.36 3.15 7.31
CA PHE A 124 -0.68 2.28 6.80
C PHE A 124 -0.58 0.85 7.38
N VAL A 125 0.64 0.31 7.48
CA VAL A 125 0.90 -0.99 8.11
C VAL A 125 0.48 -0.96 9.58
N ALA A 126 0.92 0.05 10.34
CA ALA A 126 0.60 0.17 11.76
C ALA A 126 -0.91 0.36 12.04
N GLU A 127 -1.61 1.18 11.25
CA GLU A 127 -3.06 1.31 11.34
C GLU A 127 -3.76 -0.02 11.00
N SER A 128 -3.28 -0.73 9.98
CA SER A 128 -3.82 -2.04 9.58
C SER A 128 -3.64 -3.10 10.66
N GLU A 129 -2.49 -3.15 11.33
CA GLU A 129 -2.25 -4.03 12.48
C GLU A 129 -3.25 -3.76 13.61
N THR A 130 -3.53 -2.48 13.87
CA THR A 130 -4.53 -2.08 14.87
C THR A 130 -5.94 -2.53 14.44
N LEU A 131 -6.29 -2.31 13.18
CA LEU A 131 -7.59 -2.68 12.61
C LEU A 131 -7.82 -4.19 12.52
N LEU A 132 -6.76 -5.00 12.44
CA LEU A 132 -6.86 -6.46 12.49
C LEU A 132 -7.57 -6.96 13.76
N ASN A 133 -7.51 -6.20 14.86
CA ASN A 133 -8.19 -6.53 16.12
C ASN A 133 -9.63 -5.99 16.20
N SER A 134 -10.11 -5.27 15.18
CA SER A 134 -11.45 -4.68 15.15
C SER A 134 -12.46 -5.63 14.48
N ALA A 135 -13.35 -6.19 15.28
CA ALA A 135 -14.42 -7.05 14.78
C ALA A 135 -15.35 -6.32 13.78
N LEU A 136 -15.59 -5.03 14.00
CA LEU A 136 -16.39 -4.20 13.09
C LEU A 136 -15.72 -4.07 11.73
N PHE A 137 -14.41 -3.77 11.72
CA PHE A 137 -13.63 -3.66 10.50
C PHE A 137 -13.63 -4.97 9.71
N LEU A 138 -13.31 -6.10 10.36
CA LEU A 138 -13.23 -7.41 9.69
C LEU A 138 -14.59 -7.86 9.15
N SER A 139 -15.67 -7.62 9.88
CA SER A 139 -17.03 -7.93 9.42
C SER A 139 -17.41 -7.13 8.17
N GLN A 140 -17.07 -5.84 8.15
CA GLN A 140 -17.34 -4.98 7.00
C GLN A 140 -16.48 -5.36 5.80
N LEU A 141 -15.18 -5.63 6.01
CA LEU A 141 -14.28 -6.10 4.97
C LEU A 141 -14.81 -7.40 4.33
N LYS A 142 -15.19 -8.37 5.15
CA LYS A 142 -15.77 -9.64 4.70
C LYS A 142 -17.05 -9.43 3.90
N THR A 143 -17.88 -8.47 4.29
CA THR A 143 -19.13 -8.15 3.59
C THR A 143 -18.85 -7.52 2.23
N GLY A 144 -17.90 -6.57 2.16
CA GLY A 144 -17.49 -5.94 0.91
C GLY A 144 -16.68 -6.84 -0.02
N ALA A 145 -16.13 -7.95 0.49
CA ALA A 145 -15.40 -8.95 -0.28
C ALA A 145 -16.28 -9.98 -1.00
N ARG A 146 -17.61 -9.95 -0.79
CA ARG A 146 -18.58 -10.85 -1.43
C ARG A 146 -19.14 -10.25 -2.71
#